data_AF-A0A2E3FI67-F1
#
_entry.id   AF-A0A2E3FI67-F1
#
_cell.length_a   1.000
_cell.length_b   1.000
_cell.length_c   1.000
_cell.angle_alpha   90.00
_cell.angle_beta   90.00
_cell.angle_gamma   90.00
#
_symmetry.space_group_name_H-M   'P 1'
#
loop_
_entity.id
_entity.type
_entity.pdbx_description
1 polymer ?
#
loop_
_entity_poly.entity_id
_entity_poly.type
_entity_poly.pdbx_seq_one_letter_code
_entity_poly.pdbx_strand_id
1 'polypeptide(L)'
;MSALYWLAYAAWALAAVSVLIGLTDGGFEFFVIAISIAISGVLFFAFGKVISLLSDIRGAVVKADDHQHGFSASTERAPDKPTRSIEEISSDLDRLKGTQS
;
A
#
# COMPACT_ATOMS: atom_id res chain seq x y z
N MET A 1 -6.50 4.01 11.81
CA MET A 1 -5.57 5.08 11.37
C MET A 1 -6.27 6.42 11.45
N SER A 2 -6.33 7.06 12.63
CA SER A 2 -7.18 8.26 12.78
C SER A 2 -6.62 9.29 13.75
N ALA A 3 -5.93 8.87 14.82
CA ALA A 3 -5.50 9.78 15.88
C ALA A 3 -4.49 10.84 15.42
N LEU A 4 -3.52 10.50 14.56
CA LEU A 4 -2.49 11.44 14.12
C LEU A 4 -3.05 12.55 13.20
N TYR A 5 -3.99 12.21 12.33
CA TYR A 5 -4.67 13.20 11.49
C TYR A 5 -5.55 14.12 12.33
N TRP A 6 -6.29 13.57 13.30
CA TRP A 6 -7.06 14.37 14.25
C TRP A 6 -6.17 15.33 15.07
N LEU A 7 -5.01 14.87 15.51
CA LEU A 7 -4.04 15.71 16.23
C LEU A 7 -3.48 16.83 15.33
N ALA A 8 -3.20 16.53 14.05
CA ALA A 8 -2.77 17.54 13.09
C ALA A 8 -3.87 18.60 12.88
N TYR A 9 -5.13 18.19 12.65
CA TYR A 9 -6.24 19.14 12.52
C TYR A 9 -6.45 19.99 13.79
N ALA A 10 -6.29 19.40 14.98
CA ALA A 10 -6.36 20.13 16.23
C ALA A 10 -5.23 21.18 16.35
N ALA A 11 -4.01 20.86 15.92
CA ALA A 11 -2.91 21.81 15.87
C ALA A 11 -3.18 22.96 14.89
N TRP A 12 -3.71 22.68 13.70
CA TRP A 12 -4.11 23.71 12.74
C TRP A 12 -5.23 24.60 13.28
N ALA A 13 -6.22 24.03 13.97
CA ALA A 13 -7.29 24.78 14.60
C ALA A 13 -6.74 25.71 15.71
N LEU A 14 -5.84 25.21 16.56
CA LEU A 14 -5.21 26.02 17.60
C LEU A 14 -4.40 27.17 17.00
N ALA A 15 -3.62 26.91 15.94
CA ALA A 15 -2.85 27.96 15.26
C ALA A 15 -3.77 29.05 14.71
N ALA A 16 -4.89 28.68 14.07
CA ALA A 16 -5.86 29.64 13.55
C ALA A 16 -6.48 30.51 14.65
N VAL A 17 -6.82 29.90 15.80
CA VAL A 17 -7.33 30.63 16.97
C VAL A 17 -6.30 31.60 17.52
N SER A 18 -5.03 31.18 17.64
CA SER A 18 -3.94 32.06 18.09
C SER A 18 -3.73 33.25 17.16
N VAL A 19 -3.81 33.07 15.84
CA VAL A 19 -3.76 34.20 14.88
C VAL A 19 -4.93 35.15 15.10
N LEU A 20 -6.13 34.62 15.30
CA LEU A 20 -7.35 35.42 15.48
C LEU A 20 -7.25 36.30 16.74
N ILE A 21 -6.76 35.72 17.84
CA ILE A 21 -6.49 36.45 19.10
C ILE A 21 -5.42 37.52 18.88
N GLY A 22 -4.33 37.18 18.19
CA GLY A 22 -3.26 38.13 17.87
C GLY A 22 -3.73 39.31 17.02
N LEU A 23 -4.70 39.10 16.12
CA LEU A 23 -5.32 40.16 15.32
C LEU A 23 -6.19 41.10 16.17
N THR A 24 -6.93 40.55 17.13
CA THR A 24 -7.87 41.35 17.94
C THR A 24 -7.18 42.15 19.03
N ASP A 25 -6.13 41.58 19.65
CA ASP A 25 -5.46 42.18 20.81
C ASP A 25 -4.14 42.89 20.44
N GLY A 26 -3.72 42.81 19.16
CA GLY A 26 -2.47 43.40 18.67
C GLY A 26 -1.19 42.77 19.22
N GLY A 27 -1.31 41.67 19.97
CA GLY A 27 -0.18 40.98 20.59
C GLY A 27 0.65 40.19 19.58
N PHE A 28 1.83 40.72 19.22
CA PHE A 28 2.77 40.05 18.31
C PHE A 28 3.21 38.67 18.80
N GLU A 29 3.23 38.44 20.11
CA GLU A 29 3.57 37.15 20.74
C GLU A 29 2.66 36.01 20.26
N PHE A 30 1.37 36.28 20.03
CA PHE A 30 0.42 35.28 19.54
C PHE A 30 0.71 34.83 18.11
N PHE A 31 1.31 35.69 17.28
CA PHE A 31 1.75 35.30 15.94
C PHE A 31 2.95 34.33 15.99
N VAL A 32 3.90 34.56 16.90
CA VAL A 32 5.06 33.67 17.09
C VAL A 32 4.59 32.29 17.56
N ILE A 33 3.63 32.26 18.49
CA ILE A 33 3.00 31.01 18.96
C ILE A 33 2.25 30.33 17.80
N ALA A 34 1.46 31.06 17.03
CA ALA A 34 0.72 30.50 15.89
C ALA A 34 1.64 29.88 14.83
N ILE A 35 2.74 30.54 14.49
CA ILE A 35 3.72 30.01 13.52
C ILE A 35 4.34 28.72 14.06
N SER A 36 4.71 28.71 15.34
CA SER A 36 5.30 27.52 15.99
C SER A 36 4.33 26.33 15.95
N ILE A 37 3.06 26.57 16.29
CA ILE A 37 2.01 25.53 16.23
C ILE A 37 1.76 25.06 14.79
N ALA A 38 1.75 25.99 13.82
CA ALA A 38 1.58 25.64 12.41
C ALA A 38 2.71 24.74 11.90
N ILE A 39 3.96 25.04 12.26
CA ILE A 39 5.12 24.20 11.95
C ILE A 39 4.93 22.81 12.57
N SER A 40 4.58 22.72 13.86
CA SER A 40 4.30 21.44 14.51
C SER A 40 3.18 20.66 13.80
N GLY A 41 2.11 21.33 13.36
CA GLY A 41 1.03 20.72 12.60
C GLY A 41 1.49 20.11 11.26
N VAL A 42 2.38 20.81 10.54
CA VAL A 42 3.00 20.29 9.31
C VAL A 42 3.86 19.06 9.62
N LEU A 43 4.67 19.09 10.69
CA LEU A 43 5.47 17.93 11.08
C LEU A 43 4.59 16.71 11.40
N PHE A 44 3.50 16.88 12.16
CA PHE A 44 2.60 15.77 12.47
C PHE A 44 1.95 15.18 11.21
N PHE A 45 1.58 16.02 10.24
CA PHE A 45 1.06 15.54 8.97
C PHE A 45 2.11 14.76 8.16
N ALA A 46 3.36 15.23 8.15
CA ALA A 46 4.46 14.52 7.51
C ALA A 46 4.75 13.16 8.18
N PHE A 47 4.77 13.11 9.52
CA PHE A 47 4.91 11.87 10.28
C PHE A 47 3.78 10.88 9.97
N GLY A 48 2.55 11.36 9.80
CA GLY A 48 1.42 10.53 9.37
C GLY A 48 1.68 9.82 8.03
N LYS A 49 2.27 10.53 7.06
CA LYS A 49 2.67 9.94 5.77
C LYS A 49 3.77 8.90 5.91
N VAL A 50 4.78 9.16 6.74
CA VAL A 50 5.88 8.22 6.99
C VAL A 50 5.35 6.92 7.60
N ILE A 51 4.48 7.01 8.60
CA ILE A 51 3.87 5.85 9.26
C ILE A 51 2.99 5.07 8.27
N SER A 52 2.23 5.77 7.43
CA SER A 52 1.43 5.12 6.38
C SER A 52 2.31 4.33 5.41
N LEU A 53 3.41 4.94 4.96
CA LEU A 53 4.36 4.31 4.05
C LEU A 53 5.02 3.07 4.68
N LEU A 54 5.46 3.17 5.94
CA LEU A 54 6.03 2.04 6.67
C LEU A 54 5.00 0.91 6.88
N SER A 55 3.75 1.27 7.13
CA SER A 55 2.66 0.30 7.26
C SER A 55 2.39 -0.42 5.93
N ASP A 56 2.43 0.30 4.81
CA ASP A 56 2.24 -0.28 3.48
C ASP A 56 3.39 -1.19 3.11
N ILE A 57 4.65 -0.79 3.37
CA ILE A 57 5.83 -1.65 3.17
C ILE A 57 5.72 -2.90 4.03
N ARG A 58 5.40 -2.76 5.33
CA ARG A 58 5.20 -3.91 6.22
C ARG A 58 4.10 -4.84 5.69
N GLY A 59 2.99 -4.28 5.22
CA GLY A 59 1.88 -5.05 4.64
C GLY A 59 2.30 -5.78 3.36
N ALA A 60 3.08 -5.15 2.50
CA ALA A 60 3.60 -5.75 1.28
C ALA A 60 4.58 -6.90 1.58
N VAL A 61 5.45 -6.72 2.58
CA VAL A 61 6.40 -7.77 3.02
C VAL A 61 5.67 -8.97 3.60
N VAL A 62 4.70 -8.75 4.49
CA VAL A 62 3.90 -9.85 5.08
C VAL A 62 3.11 -10.59 4.01
N LYS A 63 2.53 -9.88 3.02
CA LYS A 63 1.83 -10.52 1.89
C LYS A 63 2.76 -11.31 0.97
N ALA A 64 4.00 -10.85 0.77
CA ALA A 64 4.99 -11.59 0.00
C ALA A 64 5.39 -12.91 0.68
N ASP A 65 5.42 -12.92 2.02
CA ASP A 65 5.70 -14.11 2.83
C ASP A 65 4.53 -15.11 2.80
N ASP A 66 3.28 -14.64 2.85
CA ASP A 66 2.07 -15.48 2.69
C ASP A 66 2.01 -16.17 1.32
N HIS A 67 2.52 -15.53 0.26
CA HIS A 67 2.63 -16.15 -1.06
C HIS A 67 3.77 -17.17 -1.18
N GLN A 68 4.71 -17.23 -0.23
CA GLN A 68 5.73 -18.29 -0.15
C GLN A 68 5.34 -19.44 0.81
N HIS A 69 4.33 -19.26 1.67
CA HIS A 69 3.79 -20.32 2.56
C HIS A 69 2.41 -20.85 2.18
N GLY A 70 1.98 -20.64 0.93
CA GLY A 70 0.86 -21.36 0.29
C GLY A 70 1.18 -22.79 -0.15
N PHE A 71 2.14 -23.49 0.48
CA PHE A 71 2.28 -24.94 0.33
C PHE A 71 1.75 -25.63 1.58
N SER A 72 0.42 -25.73 1.69
CA SER A 72 -0.21 -26.77 2.49
C SER A 72 -1.31 -27.44 1.70
N ALA A 73 -1.07 -28.73 1.49
CA ALA A 73 -1.89 -29.68 0.80
C ALA A 73 -3.35 -29.64 1.26
N SER A 74 -4.26 -29.49 0.30
CA SER A 74 -5.53 -30.19 0.30
C SER A 74 -5.61 -30.97 -1.02
N THR A 75 -5.81 -32.27 -0.87
CA THR A 75 -5.85 -33.31 -1.88
C THR A 75 -6.81 -33.01 -3.04
N GLU A 76 -6.47 -33.56 -4.22
CA GLU A 76 -7.38 -33.88 -5.34
C GLU A 76 -7.59 -32.82 -6.45
N ARG A 77 -6.60 -32.69 -7.35
CA ARG A 77 -6.76 -33.15 -8.74
C ARG A 77 -5.38 -33.26 -9.38
N ALA A 78 -5.02 -34.48 -9.75
CA ALA A 78 -3.86 -34.80 -10.57
C ALA A 78 -3.84 -33.90 -11.81
N PRO A 79 -2.64 -33.58 -12.34
CA PRO A 79 -2.48 -32.61 -13.41
C PRO A 79 -3.35 -33.05 -14.59
N ASP A 80 -4.11 -32.10 -15.14
CA ASP A 80 -4.60 -32.20 -16.50
C ASP A 80 -3.37 -32.13 -17.43
N LYS A 81 -2.54 -33.18 -17.39
CA LYS A 81 -1.67 -33.50 -18.51
C LYS A 81 -2.64 -33.75 -19.65
N PRO A 82 -2.58 -33.00 -20.75
CA PRO A 82 -3.27 -33.41 -21.95
C PRO A 82 -2.72 -34.80 -22.29
N THR A 83 -3.45 -35.85 -21.96
CA THR A 83 -3.19 -37.19 -22.49
C THR A 83 -3.66 -37.18 -23.93
N ARG A 84 -3.00 -36.37 -24.75
CA ARG A 84 -2.98 -36.62 -26.18
C ARG A 84 -2.27 -37.96 -26.29
N SER A 85 -3.04 -39.00 -26.62
CA SER A 85 -2.52 -40.36 -26.65
C SER A 85 -1.31 -40.39 -27.58
N ILE A 86 -0.29 -41.16 -27.23
CA ILE A 86 0.91 -41.30 -28.08
C ILE A 86 0.51 -41.76 -29.50
N GLU A 87 -0.63 -42.44 -29.62
CA GLU A 87 -1.34 -42.79 -30.87
C GLU A 87 -1.72 -41.57 -31.73
N GLU A 88 -2.22 -40.48 -31.13
CA GLU A 88 -2.58 -39.27 -31.88
C GLU A 88 -1.33 -38.52 -32.37
N ILE A 89 -0.23 -38.59 -31.60
CA ILE A 89 1.03 -37.93 -31.95
C ILE A 89 1.73 -38.70 -33.09
N SER A 90 1.68 -40.03 -33.12
CA SER A 90 2.24 -40.83 -34.22
C SER A 90 1.43 -40.67 -35.51
N SER A 91 0.09 -40.64 -35.40
CA SER A 91 -0.80 -40.38 -36.54
C SER A 91 -0.55 -39.02 -37.19
N ASP A 92 -0.23 -37.99 -36.41
CA ASP A 92 0.04 -36.64 -36.93
C ASP A 92 1.39 -36.58 -37.65
N LEU A 93 2.36 -37.35 -37.16
CA LEU A 93 3.72 -37.42 -37.70
C LEU A 93 3.76 -38.19 -39.04
N ASP A 94 2.95 -39.24 -39.21
CA ASP A 94 2.79 -39.93 -40.49
C ASP A 94 2.11 -39.06 -41.55
N ARG A 95 1.15 -38.21 -41.15
CA ARG A 95 0.52 -37.24 -42.07
C ARG A 95 1.49 -36.19 -42.58
N LEU A 96 2.37 -35.69 -41.71
CA LEU A 96 3.40 -34.72 -42.09
C LEU A 96 4.46 -35.34 -43.00
N LYS A 97 4.84 -36.60 -42.75
CA LYS A 97 5.83 -37.31 -43.57
C LYS A 97 5.30 -37.67 -44.97
N GLY A 98 4.00 -37.91 -45.10
CA GLY A 98 3.34 -38.15 -46.40
C GLY A 98 3.17 -36.90 -47.29
N THR A 99 3.40 -35.70 -46.75
CA THR A 99 3.26 -34.42 -47.50
C THR A 99 4.61 -33.91 -48.03
N GLN A 100 5.70 -34.64 -47.79
CA GLN A 100 7.07 -34.30 -48.25
C GLN A 100 7.62 -35.29 -49.30
N SER A 101 6.75 -35.78 -50.20
CA SER A 101 7.17 -36.44 -51.45
C SER A 101 6.50 -35.80 -52.65
#